data_AF-A0A8T9B9H3-F1
#
_entry.id   AF-A0A8T9B9H3-F1
#
_cell.length_a   1.000
_cell.length_b   1.000
_cell.length_c   1.000
_cell.angle_alpha   90.00
_cell.angle_beta   90.00
_cell.angle_gamma   90.00
#
_symmetry.space_group_name_H-M   'P 1'
#
loop_
_entity.id
_entity.type
_entity.pdbx_description
1 polymer ?
#
loop_
_entity_poly.entity_id
_entity_poly.type
_entity_poly.pdbx_seq_one_letter_code
_entity_poly.pdbx_strand_id
1 'polypeptide(L)'
;MTKEEYVTWSEYRQASFTFRKGKRFKEWAGFGVVTDSKPNDDIVDILGFLTFEIVQTLTEEALKIKEQEDLGKEKSGGEQQGKKRKFTGLFDPPSEGRTPVETRHIQEAFRRLQQRPNKQRALCNFTRGLNRTPLKLF
;
A
#
# COMPACT_ATOMS: atom_id res chain seq x y z
N MET A 1 -1.87 -25.11 -0.66
CA MET A 1 -1.08 -24.42 -1.68
C MET A 1 -0.79 -25.41 -2.79
N THR A 2 -1.35 -25.17 -3.97
CA THR A 2 -1.04 -25.96 -5.17
C THR A 2 0.36 -25.64 -5.66
N LYS A 3 0.90 -26.46 -6.57
CA LYS A 3 2.23 -26.22 -7.16
C LYS A 3 2.22 -24.89 -7.93
N GLU A 4 1.16 -24.65 -8.68
CA GLU A 4 0.98 -23.46 -9.52
C GLU A 4 0.89 -22.18 -8.68
N GLU A 5 0.17 -22.24 -7.55
CA GLU A 5 0.12 -21.14 -6.57
C GLU A 5 1.49 -20.85 -5.97
N TYR A 6 2.25 -21.89 -5.60
CA TYR A 6 3.60 -21.71 -5.06
C TYR A 6 4.55 -21.09 -6.08
N VAL A 7 4.53 -21.57 -7.33
CA VAL A 7 5.35 -21.02 -8.42
C VAL A 7 5.04 -19.54 -8.61
N THR A 8 3.76 -19.20 -8.73
CA THR A 8 3.31 -17.80 -8.87
C THR A 8 3.77 -16.93 -7.70
N TRP A 9 3.62 -17.43 -6.46
CA TRP A 9 4.10 -16.72 -5.27
C TRP A 9 5.62 -16.50 -5.30
N SER A 10 6.39 -17.52 -5.69
CA SER A 10 7.84 -17.43 -5.76
C SER A 10 8.32 -16.45 -6.84
N GLU A 11 7.66 -16.41 -7.99
CA GLU A 11 7.95 -15.46 -9.07
C GLU A 11 7.67 -14.02 -8.65
N TYR A 12 6.52 -13.77 -8.02
CA TYR A 12 6.16 -12.43 -7.54
C TYR A 12 7.05 -11.96 -6.39
N ARG A 13 7.50 -12.88 -5.53
CA ARG A 13 8.46 -12.57 -4.47
C ARG A 13 9.84 -12.18 -4.99
N GLN A 14 10.26 -12.75 -6.13
CA GLN A 14 11.55 -12.42 -6.76
C GLN A 14 11.46 -11.22 -7.72
N ALA A 15 10.26 -10.76 -8.06
CA ALA A 15 10.08 -9.59 -8.91
C ALA A 15 10.57 -8.32 -8.17
N SER A 16 11.33 -7.48 -8.88
CA SER A 16 11.79 -6.20 -8.33
C SER A 16 11.62 -5.06 -9.34
N PHE A 17 11.60 -3.83 -8.83
CA PHE A 17 11.47 -2.62 -9.66
C PHE A 17 12.72 -2.35 -10.51
N THR A 18 13.87 -2.91 -10.15
CA THR A 18 15.18 -2.53 -10.67
C THR A 18 15.89 -3.65 -11.42
N PHE A 19 15.56 -4.92 -11.13
CA PHE A 19 16.20 -6.08 -11.76
C PHE A 19 15.99 -6.05 -13.28
N ARG A 20 17.09 -5.98 -14.03
CA ARG A 20 17.11 -5.82 -15.50
C ARG A 20 16.32 -4.60 -16.02
N LYS A 21 15.95 -3.65 -15.16
CA LYS A 21 15.15 -2.45 -15.48
C LYS A 21 15.75 -1.15 -14.93
N GLY A 22 17.00 -1.16 -14.45
CA GLY A 22 17.66 -0.01 -13.83
C GLY A 22 17.65 1.29 -14.65
N LYS A 23 17.79 1.25 -15.98
CA LYS A 23 17.69 2.46 -16.82
C LYS A 23 16.29 3.10 -16.71
N ARG A 24 15.23 2.30 -16.86
CA ARG A 24 13.85 2.77 -16.79
C ARG A 24 13.50 3.27 -15.38
N PHE A 25 13.97 2.58 -14.35
CA PHE A 25 13.80 3.02 -12.97
C PHE A 25 14.47 4.37 -12.72
N LYS A 26 15.71 4.57 -13.20
CA LYS A 26 16.44 5.83 -13.03
C LYS A 26 15.75 7.01 -13.73
N GLU A 27 15.22 6.78 -14.92
CA GLU A 27 14.45 7.78 -15.67
C GLU A 27 13.13 8.12 -14.96
N TRP A 28 12.37 7.11 -14.56
CA TRP A 28 11.09 7.27 -13.87
C TRP A 28 11.25 7.98 -12.52
N ALA A 29 12.27 7.61 -11.74
CA ALA A 29 12.55 8.24 -10.45
C ALA A 29 13.15 9.65 -10.56
N GLY A 30 13.53 10.09 -11.77
CA GLY A 30 13.99 11.45 -12.01
C GLY A 30 15.37 11.78 -11.40
N PHE A 31 16.31 10.83 -11.37
CA PHE A 31 17.63 11.08 -10.76
C PHE A 31 18.35 12.29 -11.34
N GLY A 32 18.21 12.55 -12.65
CA GLY A 32 18.81 13.72 -13.29
C GLY A 32 18.25 15.08 -12.82
N VAL A 33 17.18 15.07 -12.02
CA VAL A 33 16.60 16.27 -11.39
C VAL A 33 17.06 16.42 -9.94
N VAL A 34 17.35 15.30 -9.26
CA VAL A 34 17.60 15.28 -7.80
C VAL A 34 19.10 15.22 -7.48
N THR A 35 19.93 14.76 -8.41
CA THR A 35 21.38 14.65 -8.23
C THR A 35 22.13 14.86 -9.55
N ASP A 36 23.24 15.58 -9.48
CA ASP A 36 24.15 15.80 -10.62
C ASP A 36 25.01 14.55 -10.92
N SER A 37 25.11 13.62 -9.95
CA SER A 37 25.92 12.41 -10.05
C SER A 37 25.09 11.20 -10.44
N LYS A 38 25.60 10.41 -11.39
CA LYS A 38 24.98 9.14 -11.79
C LYS A 38 25.04 8.15 -10.61
N PRO A 39 23.89 7.69 -10.06
CA PRO A 39 23.89 6.74 -8.96
C PRO A 39 24.49 5.40 -9.41
N ASN A 40 25.29 4.80 -8.52
CA ASN A 40 25.84 3.47 -8.71
C ASN A 40 24.72 2.42 -8.76
N ASP A 41 24.95 1.28 -9.42
CA ASP A 41 23.97 0.21 -9.53
C ASP A 41 23.62 -0.39 -8.15
N ASP A 42 24.55 -0.38 -7.18
CA ASP A 42 24.27 -0.75 -5.78
C ASP A 42 23.22 0.17 -5.12
N ILE A 43 23.28 1.48 -5.41
CA ILE A 43 22.28 2.44 -4.91
C ILE A 43 20.91 2.16 -5.54
N VAL A 44 20.91 1.84 -6.83
CA VAL A 44 19.68 1.45 -7.54
C VAL A 44 19.09 0.19 -6.92
N ASP A 45 19.91 -0.80 -6.57
CA ASP A 45 19.43 -2.03 -5.93
C ASP A 45 18.83 -1.76 -4.54
N ILE A 46 19.52 -0.98 -3.69
CA ILE A 46 19.01 -0.55 -2.38
C ILE A 46 17.66 0.17 -2.53
N LEU A 47 17.53 1.09 -3.49
CA LEU A 47 16.28 1.80 -3.73
C LEU A 47 15.18 0.87 -4.28
N GLY A 48 15.55 -0.14 -5.05
CA GLY A 48 14.65 -1.22 -5.47
C GLY A 48 14.08 -1.99 -4.28
N PHE A 49 14.92 -2.32 -3.30
CA PHE A 49 14.47 -2.95 -2.05
C PHE A 49 13.58 -2.02 -1.22
N LEU A 50 13.99 -0.76 -1.01
CA LEU A 50 13.20 0.21 -0.25
C LEU A 50 11.82 0.46 -0.87
N THR A 51 11.73 0.55 -2.19
CA THR A 51 10.44 0.72 -2.88
C THR A 51 9.54 -0.52 -2.78
N PHE A 52 10.12 -1.72 -2.82
CA PHE A 52 9.41 -2.97 -2.53
C PHE A 52 8.81 -2.96 -1.11
N GLU A 53 9.61 -2.63 -0.09
CA GLU A 53 9.17 -2.55 1.31
C GLU A 53 8.05 -1.49 1.50
N ILE A 54 8.14 -0.34 0.81
CA ILE A 54 7.09 0.69 0.82
C ILE A 54 5.76 0.10 0.30
N VAL A 55 5.80 -0.57 -0.86
CA VAL A 55 4.58 -1.15 -1.46
C VAL A 55 4.01 -2.26 -0.59
N GLN A 56 4.87 -3.14 -0.06
CA GLN A 56 4.45 -4.20 0.86
C GLN A 56 3.77 -3.60 2.10
N THR A 57 4.44 -2.69 2.82
CA THR A 57 3.90 -2.10 4.05
C THR A 57 2.60 -1.34 3.79
N LEU A 58 2.53 -0.56 2.71
CA LEU A 58 1.34 0.21 2.35
C LEU A 58 0.16 -0.70 2.02
N THR A 59 0.39 -1.78 1.28
CA THR A 59 -0.67 -2.72 0.89
C THR A 59 -1.14 -3.59 2.06
N GLU A 60 -0.23 -4.00 2.95
CA GLU A 60 -0.58 -4.70 4.19
C GLU A 60 -1.48 -3.84 5.09
N GLU A 61 -1.13 -2.57 5.30
CA GLU A 61 -1.99 -1.66 6.07
C GLU A 61 -3.34 -1.40 5.39
N ALA A 62 -3.36 -1.26 4.07
CA ALA A 62 -4.59 -1.09 3.32
C ALA A 62 -5.51 -2.31 3.42
N LEU A 63 -4.94 -3.53 3.44
CA LEU A 63 -5.70 -4.76 3.66
C LEU A 63 -6.32 -4.80 5.06
N LYS A 64 -5.59 -4.39 6.10
CA LYS A 64 -6.13 -4.29 7.48
C LYS A 64 -7.29 -3.30 7.57
N ILE A 65 -7.17 -2.14 6.91
CA ILE A 65 -8.24 -1.13 6.87
C ILE A 65 -9.47 -1.69 6.17
N LYS A 66 -9.28 -2.35 5.03
CA LYS A 66 -10.37 -2.97 4.28
C LYS A 66 -11.07 -4.05 5.10
N GLU A 67 -10.34 -4.91 5.79
CA GLU A 67 -10.91 -5.93 6.67
C GLU A 67 -11.75 -5.30 7.79
N GLN A 68 -11.28 -4.20 8.40
CA GLN A 68 -12.05 -3.44 9.39
C GLN A 68 -13.34 -2.84 8.80
N GLU A 69 -13.28 -2.32 7.58
CA GLU A 69 -14.43 -1.75 6.89
C GLU A 69 -15.48 -2.82 6.54
N ASP A 70 -15.04 -3.97 6.01
CA ASP A 70 -15.91 -5.08 5.65
C ASP A 70 -16.60 -5.67 6.90
N LEU A 71 -15.87 -5.86 7.99
CA LEU A 71 -16.44 -6.27 9.29
C LEU A 71 -17.43 -5.24 9.85
N GLY A 72 -17.18 -3.95 9.62
CA GLY A 72 -18.09 -2.87 10.00
C GLY A 72 -19.41 -2.97 9.25
N LYS A 73 -19.36 -3.14 7.92
CA LYS A 73 -20.54 -3.28 7.05
C LYS A 73 -21.41 -4.49 7.40
N GLU A 74 -20.78 -5.61 7.76
CA GLU A 74 -21.48 -6.82 8.23
C GLU A 74 -22.23 -6.57 9.54
N LYS A 75 -21.60 -5.88 10.51
CA LYS A 75 -22.19 -5.60 11.82
C LYS A 75 -23.25 -4.52 11.81
N SER A 76 -23.09 -3.48 10.99
CA SER A 76 -24.04 -2.36 10.89
C SER A 76 -25.29 -2.69 10.06
N GLY A 77 -25.48 -3.95 9.64
CA GLY A 77 -26.71 -4.38 9.00
C GLY A 77 -27.05 -3.59 7.73
N GLY A 78 -26.08 -3.38 6.85
CA GLY A 78 -26.32 -2.98 5.45
C GLY A 78 -27.36 -1.87 5.21
N GLU A 79 -27.28 -0.73 5.91
CA GLU A 79 -28.12 0.41 5.56
C GLU A 79 -27.54 1.18 4.36
N GLN A 80 -28.22 0.96 3.23
CA GLN A 80 -28.40 1.82 2.07
C GLN A 80 -27.30 1.84 0.98
N GLN A 81 -27.51 0.98 -0.02
CA GLN A 81 -27.78 1.49 -1.38
C GLN A 81 -28.75 0.57 -2.11
N GLY A 82 -29.88 1.16 -2.56
CA GLY A 82 -30.96 0.51 -3.28
C GLY A 82 -30.62 0.02 -4.68
N LYS A 83 -29.68 -0.91 -4.81
CA LYS A 83 -29.68 -1.85 -5.93
C LYS A 83 -30.34 -3.12 -5.43
N LYS A 84 -31.46 -3.47 -6.07
CA LYS A 84 -32.17 -4.75 -5.96
C LYS A 84 -31.23 -5.80 -5.38
N ARG A 85 -31.52 -6.32 -4.19
CA ARG A 85 -30.97 -7.60 -3.73
C ARG A 85 -31.22 -8.56 -4.88
N LYS A 86 -30.23 -8.74 -5.76
CA LYS A 86 -30.22 -9.87 -6.68
C LYS A 86 -30.15 -11.02 -5.72
N PHE A 87 -31.30 -11.63 -5.48
CA PHE A 87 -31.40 -12.89 -4.78
C PHE A 87 -30.43 -13.81 -5.51
N THR A 88 -29.25 -14.03 -4.93
CA THR A 88 -28.26 -14.91 -5.52
C THR A 88 -28.91 -16.28 -5.53
N GLY A 89 -29.36 -16.74 -6.69
CA GLY A 89 -29.97 -18.05 -6.81
C GLY A 89 -28.98 -19.10 -6.31
N LEU A 90 -29.46 -20.25 -5.87
CA LEU A 90 -28.63 -21.39 -5.47
C LEU A 90 -27.62 -21.85 -6.56
N PHE A 91 -27.80 -21.36 -7.79
CA PHE A 91 -27.01 -21.63 -8.98
C PHE A 91 -26.36 -20.38 -9.59
N ASP A 92 -26.42 -19.23 -8.91
CA ASP A 92 -25.60 -18.10 -9.33
C ASP A 92 -24.12 -18.44 -9.07
N PRO A 93 -23.21 -18.04 -9.98
CA PRO A 93 -21.78 -18.24 -9.75
C PRO A 93 -21.42 -17.63 -8.39
N PRO A 94 -20.61 -18.34 -7.57
CA PRO A 94 -20.22 -17.84 -6.26
C PRO A 94 -19.69 -16.42 -6.43
N SER A 95 -20.14 -15.49 -5.59
CA SER A 95 -19.69 -14.10 -5.68
C SER A 95 -18.17 -14.10 -5.75
N GLU A 96 -17.61 -13.64 -6.87
CA GLU A 96 -16.18 -13.67 -7.08
C GLU A 96 -15.47 -13.11 -5.83
N GLY A 97 -14.60 -13.94 -5.28
CA GLY A 97 -14.09 -13.79 -3.92
C GLY A 97 -13.46 -12.43 -3.68
N ARG A 98 -13.73 -11.87 -2.49
CA ARG A 98 -13.16 -10.64 -1.91
C ARG A 98 -13.10 -9.44 -2.88
N THR A 99 -13.87 -8.41 -2.55
CA THR A 99 -13.73 -7.10 -3.21
C THR A 99 -12.27 -6.61 -3.19
N PRO A 100 -11.82 -5.89 -4.23
CA PRO A 100 -10.43 -5.43 -4.34
C PRO A 100 -10.11 -4.30 -3.34
N VAL A 101 -8.82 -4.00 -3.18
CA VAL A 101 -8.37 -2.82 -2.43
C VAL A 101 -8.66 -1.56 -3.25
N GLU A 102 -9.55 -0.70 -2.74
CA GLU A 102 -9.85 0.61 -3.31
C GLU A 102 -8.81 1.70 -2.94
N THR A 103 -8.84 2.80 -3.68
CA THR A 103 -7.98 3.98 -3.48
C THR A 103 -8.12 4.59 -2.07
N ARG A 104 -9.32 4.53 -1.48
CA ARG A 104 -9.60 5.03 -0.13
C ARG A 104 -8.82 4.27 0.94
N HIS A 105 -8.71 2.94 0.81
CA HIS A 105 -7.92 2.14 1.73
C HIS A 105 -6.44 2.53 1.68
N ILE A 106 -5.91 2.81 0.48
CA ILE A 106 -4.51 3.24 0.28
C ILE A 106 -4.28 4.62 0.91
N GLN A 107 -5.19 5.58 0.68
CA GLN A 107 -5.08 6.92 1.27
C GLN A 107 -5.12 6.88 2.81
N GLU A 108 -6.01 6.06 3.37
CA GLU A 108 -6.11 5.86 4.82
C GLU A 108 -4.89 5.12 5.38
N ALA A 109 -4.36 4.13 4.66
CA ALA A 109 -3.12 3.42 5.03
C ALA A 109 -1.95 4.39 5.08
N PHE A 110 -1.79 5.21 4.05
CA PHE A 110 -0.76 6.25 4.01
C PHE A 110 -0.92 7.22 5.19
N ARG A 111 -2.14 7.68 5.49
CA ARG A 111 -2.40 8.56 6.63
C ARG A 111 -2.01 7.92 7.97
N ARG A 112 -2.31 6.63 8.18
CA ARG A 112 -1.93 5.88 9.40
C ARG A 112 -0.42 5.72 9.51
N LEU A 113 0.26 5.37 8.41
CA LEU A 113 1.71 5.20 8.37
C LEU A 113 2.46 6.52 8.62
N GLN A 114 1.92 7.65 8.16
CA GLN A 114 2.51 8.98 8.40
C GLN A 114 2.21 9.55 9.79
N GLN A 115 1.53 8.82 10.69
CA GLN A 115 1.27 9.32 12.05
C GLN A 115 2.56 9.51 12.84
N ARG A 116 2.67 10.69 13.45
CA ARG A 116 3.83 11.04 14.28
C ARG A 116 3.80 10.26 15.60
N PRO A 117 4.94 9.71 16.06
CA PRO A 117 5.02 9.08 17.36
C PRO A 117 4.75 10.10 18.49
N ASN A 118 4.09 9.64 19.55
CA ASN A 118 3.70 10.49 20.69
C ASN A 118 4.90 11.23 21.31
N LYS A 119 6.06 10.57 21.40
CA LYS A 119 7.30 11.18 21.90
C LYS A 119 7.72 12.43 21.11
N GLN A 120 7.58 12.40 19.78
CA GLN A 120 7.95 13.54 18.93
C GLN A 120 6.90 14.65 18.96
N ARG A 121 5.65 14.34 19.30
CA ARG A 121 4.58 15.33 19.46
C ARG A 121 4.65 16.04 20.82
N ALA A 122 5.03 15.32 21.87
CA ALA A 122 5.02 15.79 23.25
C ALA A 122 5.70 17.15 23.46
N LEU A 123 6.85 17.37 22.81
CA LEU A 123 7.63 18.60 22.95
C LEU A 123 6.98 19.84 22.31
N CYS A 124 5.96 19.67 21.47
CA CYS A 124 5.34 20.75 20.69
C CYS A 124 3.84 20.94 20.98
N ASN A 125 3.25 20.18 21.93
CA ASN A 125 1.81 20.18 22.17
C ASN A 125 1.23 21.55 22.61
N PHE A 126 2.03 22.38 23.29
CA PHE A 126 1.62 23.73 23.76
C PHE A 126 2.21 24.88 22.91
N THR A 127 2.82 24.55 21.78
CA THR A 127 3.32 25.54 20.83
C THR A 127 2.23 25.82 19.79
N ARG A 128 1.86 27.09 19.57
CA ARG A 128 0.83 27.49 18.58
C ARG A 128 1.34 27.45 17.13
N GLY A 129 2.39 26.68 16.85
CA GLY A 129 3.05 26.61 15.55
C GLY A 129 2.54 25.46 14.67
N LEU A 130 2.58 25.67 13.36
CA LEU A 130 2.40 24.61 12.36
C LEU A 130 3.62 23.69 12.37
N ASN A 131 3.46 22.49 12.91
CA ASN A 131 4.53 21.50 12.97
C ASN A 131 4.64 20.74 11.64
N ARG A 132 5.53 21.19 10.76
CA ARG A 132 5.91 20.44 9.55
C ARG A 132 6.85 19.31 9.91
N THR A 133 6.55 18.10 9.47
CA THR A 133 7.43 16.94 9.67
C THR A 133 7.90 16.37 8.34
N PRO A 134 9.11 15.80 8.29
CA PRO A 134 9.54 15.06 7.12
C PRO A 134 8.64 13.84 6.89
N LEU A 135 8.59 13.38 5.64
CA LEU A 135 7.85 12.18 5.26
C LEU A 135 8.50 10.95 5.91
N LYS A 136 7.69 10.09 6.51
CA LYS A 136 8.14 8.82 7.09
C LYS A 136 8.20 7.79 5.98
N LEU A 137 9.40 7.27 5.70
CA LEU A 137 9.59 6.26 4.67
C LEU A 137 9.25 4.85 5.20
N PHE A 138 9.47 4.59 6.49
CA PHE A 138 9.15 3.36 7.23
C PHE A 138 8.93 3.66 8.70
#